data_AF-A0A257AES6-F1
#
_entry.id   AF-A0A257AES6-F1
#
_cell.length_a   1.000
_cell.length_b   1.000
_cell.length_c   1.000
_cell.angle_alpha   90.00
_cell.angle_beta   90.00
_cell.angle_gamma   90.00
#
_symmetry.space_group_name_H-M   'P 1'
#
loop_
_entity.id
_entity.type
_entity.pdbx_description
1 polymer ?
#
loop_
_entity_poly.entity_id
_entity_poly.type
_entity_poly.pdbx_seq_one_letter_code
_entity_poly.pdbx_strand_id
1 'polypeptide(L)'
;MEKLEDIRMWEYGCTGKFIPYYKEMEKLAADVELVYSDNVSKELVVSKPIPGSEGPITNAGWLMGSHRLFTYMVRDPDFVHSLLEIITEKVIELYRYLSVELESSTSYIGFRDDLAAYLSPKLYRKFALPYHLEYFEKLHVKRRRLHMCGKIDHLIPLLVEEENIEMLPGFGYQTSVELLEKYMAGKVILAGGPNPMLFELCENERIEAYSRYYIKHLAPYGGYLLQDGFNIPPASDPASISHMSRIAYTYGRYPQKRMGII
;
A
#
# COMPACT_ATOMS: atom_id res chain seq x y z
N MET A 1 20.15 -9.14 -26.25
CA MET A 1 19.30 -8.53 -25.21
C MET A 1 18.16 -9.52 -24.99
N GLU A 2 17.99 -10.00 -23.76
CA GLU A 2 16.93 -10.94 -23.40
C GLU A 2 15.56 -10.24 -23.48
N LYS A 3 14.50 -10.97 -23.85
CA LYS A 3 13.15 -10.39 -23.89
C LYS A 3 12.58 -10.33 -22.48
N LEU A 4 11.68 -9.37 -22.23
CA LEU A 4 11.04 -9.21 -20.92
C LEU A 4 10.26 -10.47 -20.51
N GLU A 5 9.68 -11.17 -21.48
CA GLU A 5 8.94 -12.44 -21.27
C GLU A 5 9.82 -13.56 -20.73
N ASP A 6 11.12 -13.55 -21.02
CA ASP A 6 12.05 -14.63 -20.68
C ASP A 6 12.73 -14.39 -19.31
N ILE A 7 12.61 -13.18 -18.76
CA ILE A 7 13.26 -12.80 -17.51
C ILE A 7 12.61 -13.51 -16.32
N ARG A 8 13.46 -14.07 -15.45
CA ARG A 8 13.09 -14.55 -14.11
C ARG A 8 13.47 -13.49 -13.08
N MET A 9 12.49 -12.71 -12.61
CA MET A 9 12.77 -11.53 -11.77
C MET A 9 13.61 -11.82 -10.52
N TRP A 10 13.51 -13.03 -9.95
CA TRP A 10 14.28 -13.46 -8.78
C TRP A 10 15.75 -13.80 -9.08
N GLU A 11 16.23 -13.66 -10.31
CA GLU A 11 17.64 -13.88 -10.66
C GLU A 11 18.41 -12.57 -10.87
N TYR A 12 17.70 -11.44 -10.89
CA TYR A 12 18.25 -10.15 -11.29
C TYR A 12 18.11 -9.08 -10.21
N GLY A 13 19.02 -8.08 -10.27
CA GLY A 13 18.91 -6.84 -9.52
C GLY A 13 18.74 -7.00 -8.01
N CYS A 14 17.88 -6.17 -7.41
CA CYS A 14 17.57 -6.24 -5.98
C CYS A 14 16.61 -7.39 -5.66
N THR A 15 15.71 -7.76 -6.57
CA THR A 15 14.73 -8.84 -6.37
C THR A 15 15.43 -10.19 -6.15
N GLY A 16 16.49 -10.50 -6.90
CA GLY A 16 17.28 -11.71 -6.67
C GLY A 16 18.12 -11.73 -5.39
N LYS A 17 18.18 -10.61 -4.67
CA LYS A 17 18.84 -10.50 -3.36
C LYS A 17 17.87 -10.60 -2.19
N PHE A 18 16.55 -10.62 -2.43
CA PHE A 18 15.53 -10.62 -1.38
C PHE A 18 15.71 -11.77 -0.38
N ILE A 19 15.77 -13.01 -0.87
CA ILE A 19 15.92 -14.19 0.01
C ILE A 19 17.29 -14.23 0.70
N PRO A 20 18.43 -14.07 0.00
CA PRO A 20 19.73 -14.02 0.68
C PRO A 20 19.82 -12.95 1.76
N TYR A 21 19.32 -11.74 1.49
CA TYR A 21 19.34 -10.65 2.46
C TYR A 21 18.39 -10.91 3.63
N TYR A 22 17.19 -11.44 3.38
CA TYR A 22 16.27 -11.82 4.45
C TYR A 22 16.89 -12.86 5.39
N LYS A 23 17.45 -13.94 4.84
CA LYS A 23 18.10 -15.00 5.65
C LYS A 23 19.28 -14.47 6.46
N GLU A 24 20.03 -13.52 5.90
CA GLU A 24 21.13 -12.89 6.63
C GLU A 24 20.63 -11.95 7.72
N MET A 25 19.59 -11.15 7.45
CA MET A 25 18.96 -10.31 8.45
C MET A 25 18.36 -11.14 9.60
N GLU A 26 17.74 -12.28 9.33
CA GLU A 26 17.23 -13.19 10.38
C GLU A 26 18.34 -13.67 11.31
N LYS A 27 19.49 -14.06 10.78
CA LYS A 27 20.64 -14.45 11.60
C LYS A 27 21.15 -13.30 12.47
N LEU A 28 21.26 -12.11 11.89
CA LEU A 28 21.72 -10.92 12.61
C LEU A 28 20.72 -10.53 13.72
N ALA A 29 19.43 -10.73 13.49
CA ALA A 29 18.38 -10.40 14.45
C ALA A 29 18.22 -11.43 15.58
N ALA A 30 18.66 -12.68 15.39
CA ALA A 30 18.50 -13.77 16.35
C ALA A 30 19.14 -13.47 17.73
N ASP A 31 20.23 -12.70 17.74
CA ASP A 31 20.94 -12.32 18.96
C ASP A 31 20.58 -10.90 19.46
N VAL A 32 19.53 -10.27 18.88
CA VAL A 32 19.13 -8.89 19.20
C VAL A 32 17.83 -8.88 20.02
N GLU A 33 17.94 -8.38 21.25
CA GLU A 33 16.80 -8.11 22.12
C GLU A 33 16.51 -6.60 22.14
N LEU A 34 15.26 -6.23 21.81
CA LEU A 34 14.75 -4.88 21.93
C LEU A 34 14.29 -4.62 23.36
N VAL A 35 15.04 -3.80 24.09
CA VAL A 35 14.68 -3.36 25.45
C VAL A 35 14.05 -1.96 25.38
N TYR A 36 12.78 -1.87 25.76
CA TYR A 36 12.02 -0.63 25.76
C TYR A 36 12.29 0.16 27.06
N SER A 37 11.95 1.46 27.07
CA SER A 37 12.20 2.35 28.22
C SER A 37 11.44 1.95 29.50
N ASP A 38 10.41 1.12 29.37
CA ASP A 38 9.65 0.51 30.47
C ASP A 38 10.21 -0.85 30.90
N ASN A 39 11.40 -1.22 30.42
CA ASN A 39 12.08 -2.51 30.63
C ASN A 39 11.31 -3.73 30.10
N VAL A 40 10.33 -3.53 29.21
CA VAL A 40 9.79 -4.64 28.42
C VAL A 40 10.83 -5.04 27.39
N SER A 41 11.09 -6.34 27.26
CA SER A 41 11.94 -6.89 26.21
C SER A 41 11.12 -7.57 25.12
N LYS A 42 11.56 -7.46 23.86
CA LYS A 42 11.02 -8.22 22.74
C LYS A 42 12.13 -8.66 21.79
N GLU A 43 11.95 -9.82 21.17
CA GLU A 43 12.81 -10.26 20.07
C GLU A 43 12.65 -9.34 18.85
N LEU A 44 13.75 -9.08 18.15
CA LEU A 44 13.72 -8.39 16.86
C LEU A 44 13.21 -9.33 15.78
N VAL A 45 12.00 -9.08 15.26
CA VAL A 45 11.43 -9.89 14.18
C VAL A 45 11.72 -9.26 12.82
N VAL A 46 12.39 -10.00 11.95
CA VAL A 46 12.58 -9.61 10.54
C VAL A 46 11.36 -10.02 9.73
N SER A 47 10.73 -9.06 9.06
CA SER A 47 9.60 -9.36 8.19
C SER A 47 10.06 -10.07 6.91
N LYS A 48 9.35 -11.12 6.49
CA LYS A 48 9.56 -11.79 5.20
C LYS A 48 9.50 -10.77 4.07
N PRO A 49 10.38 -10.84 3.05
CA PRO A 49 10.41 -9.90 1.93
C PRO A 49 9.31 -10.26 0.92
N ILE A 50 8.07 -10.28 1.38
CA ILE A 50 6.86 -10.30 0.57
C ILE A 50 6.16 -8.95 0.73
N PRO A 51 6.84 -7.79 0.57
CA PRO A 51 6.15 -6.53 0.48
C PRO A 51 5.41 -6.48 -0.86
N GLY A 52 4.36 -5.68 -0.93
CA GLY A 52 3.66 -5.40 -2.18
C GLY A 52 4.65 -5.05 -3.30
N SER A 53 4.58 -5.74 -4.44
CA SER A 53 5.21 -5.27 -5.67
C SER A 53 4.58 -3.94 -6.08
N GLU A 54 5.22 -3.26 -7.02
CA GLU A 54 4.46 -2.27 -7.77
C GLU A 54 3.43 -2.98 -8.65
N GLY A 55 2.29 -2.35 -8.85
CA GLY A 55 1.24 -2.82 -9.73
C GLY A 55 1.59 -2.65 -11.20
N PRO A 56 0.76 -3.17 -12.10
CA PRO A 56 1.03 -3.17 -13.53
C PRO A 56 1.23 -1.76 -14.12
N ILE A 57 0.46 -0.75 -13.70
CA ILE A 57 0.57 0.61 -14.29
C ILE A 57 1.86 1.28 -13.85
N THR A 58 2.21 1.23 -12.57
CA THR A 58 3.47 1.78 -12.04
C THR A 58 4.68 1.12 -12.68
N ASN A 59 4.72 -0.20 -12.76
CA ASN A 59 5.83 -0.92 -13.44
C ASN A 59 5.94 -0.53 -14.92
N ALA A 60 4.82 -0.43 -15.65
CA ALA A 60 4.85 0.01 -17.04
C ALA A 60 5.44 1.42 -17.14
N GLY A 61 5.06 2.32 -16.23
CA GLY A 61 5.59 3.67 -16.15
C GLY A 61 7.07 3.72 -15.80
N TRP A 62 7.59 2.79 -15.00
CA TRP A 62 9.03 2.68 -14.73
C TRP A 62 9.81 2.15 -15.94
N LEU A 63 9.25 1.23 -16.71
CA LEU A 63 9.90 0.65 -17.89
C LEU A 63 9.96 1.60 -19.08
N MET A 64 8.86 2.30 -19.39
CA MET A 64 8.77 3.14 -20.59
C MET A 64 8.73 4.65 -20.29
N GLY A 65 8.63 5.05 -19.03
CA GLY A 65 8.35 6.42 -18.60
C GLY A 65 6.85 6.72 -18.57
N SER A 66 6.38 7.34 -17.49
CA SER A 66 4.95 7.65 -17.27
C SER A 66 4.32 8.49 -18.38
N HIS A 67 5.04 9.50 -18.89
CA HIS A 67 4.55 10.31 -20.01
C HIS A 67 4.30 9.49 -21.28
N ARG A 68 5.20 8.54 -21.59
CA ARG A 68 5.01 7.65 -22.75
C ARG A 68 3.88 6.68 -22.49
N LEU A 69 3.78 6.09 -21.29
CA LEU A 69 2.69 5.20 -20.92
C LEU A 69 1.32 5.86 -21.16
N PHE A 70 1.08 7.04 -20.58
CA PHE A 70 -0.20 7.74 -20.73
C PHE A 70 -0.48 8.15 -22.17
N THR A 71 0.55 8.51 -22.94
CA THR A 71 0.41 8.84 -24.36
C THR A 71 0.01 7.61 -25.18
N TYR A 72 0.63 6.45 -24.91
CA TYR A 72 0.40 5.21 -25.65
C TYR A 72 -0.93 4.55 -25.27
N MET A 73 -1.43 4.74 -24.06
CA MET A 73 -2.81 4.33 -23.70
C MET A 73 -3.87 4.90 -24.65
N VAL A 74 -3.59 6.04 -25.29
CA VAL A 74 -4.45 6.66 -26.31
C VAL A 74 -4.02 6.27 -27.72
N ARG A 75 -2.71 6.36 -28.02
CA ARG A 75 -2.20 6.21 -29.41
C ARG A 75 -2.06 4.76 -29.87
N ASP A 76 -1.73 3.87 -28.96
CA ASP A 76 -1.47 2.45 -29.23
C ASP A 76 -1.84 1.62 -27.99
N PRO A 77 -3.16 1.48 -27.72
CA PRO A 77 -3.64 0.76 -26.54
C PRO A 77 -3.25 -0.72 -26.56
N ASP A 78 -3.12 -1.32 -27.74
CA ASP A 78 -2.79 -2.74 -27.88
C ASP A 78 -1.36 -3.00 -27.42
N PHE A 79 -0.40 -2.14 -27.78
CA PHE A 79 0.94 -2.19 -27.23
C PHE A 79 0.96 -2.10 -25.70
N VAL A 80 0.18 -1.17 -25.12
CA VAL A 80 0.09 -1.03 -23.66
C VAL A 80 -0.49 -2.29 -23.02
N HIS A 81 -1.53 -2.88 -23.63
CA HIS A 81 -2.11 -4.12 -23.13
C HIS A 81 -1.11 -5.29 -23.17
N SER A 82 -0.35 -5.44 -24.24
CA SER A 82 0.71 -6.46 -24.33
C SER A 82 1.80 -6.26 -23.27
N LEU A 83 2.20 -5.02 -23.01
CA LEU A 83 3.18 -4.73 -21.95
C LEU A 83 2.64 -5.07 -20.56
N LEU A 84 1.39 -4.69 -20.27
CA LEU A 84 0.75 -4.96 -18.98
C LEU A 84 0.54 -6.45 -18.73
N GLU A 85 0.23 -7.23 -19.76
CA GLU A 85 0.13 -8.70 -19.67
C GLU A 85 1.46 -9.31 -19.25
N ILE A 86 2.57 -8.92 -19.91
CA ILE A 86 3.91 -9.40 -19.56
C ILE A 86 4.27 -9.02 -18.12
N ILE A 87 4.06 -7.75 -17.74
CA ILE A 87 4.34 -7.28 -16.37
C ILE A 87 3.55 -8.07 -15.33
N THR A 88 2.25 -8.27 -15.57
CA THR A 88 1.36 -8.96 -14.65
C THR A 88 1.80 -10.40 -14.43
N GLU A 89 2.12 -11.12 -15.51
CA GLU A 89 2.63 -12.49 -15.40
C GLU A 89 3.95 -12.53 -14.63
N LYS A 90 4.90 -11.62 -14.92
CA LYS A 90 6.20 -11.58 -14.24
C LYS A 90 6.09 -11.29 -12.75
N VAL A 91 5.20 -10.39 -12.36
CA VAL A 91 4.89 -10.12 -10.96
C VAL A 91 4.29 -11.36 -10.29
N ILE A 92 3.33 -12.04 -10.93
CA ILE A 92 2.72 -13.28 -10.41
C ILE A 92 3.77 -14.38 -10.22
N GLU A 93 4.66 -14.59 -11.20
CA GLU A 93 5.75 -15.55 -11.11
C GLU A 93 6.67 -15.26 -9.91
N LEU A 94 7.06 -14.00 -9.71
CA LEU A 94 7.88 -13.58 -8.57
C LEU A 94 7.19 -13.87 -7.24
N TYR A 95 5.89 -13.57 -7.12
CA TYR A 95 5.13 -13.86 -5.89
C TYR A 95 5.02 -15.35 -5.60
N ARG A 96 4.77 -16.17 -6.63
CA ARG A 96 4.74 -17.63 -6.47
C ARG A 96 6.08 -18.14 -5.96
N TYR A 97 7.17 -17.71 -6.59
CA TYR A 97 8.52 -18.05 -6.17
C TYR A 97 8.79 -17.67 -4.72
N LEU A 98 8.55 -16.40 -4.34
CA LEU A 98 8.75 -15.93 -2.97
C LEU A 98 7.84 -16.65 -1.96
N SER A 99 6.60 -16.99 -2.33
CA SER A 99 5.68 -17.71 -1.44
C SER A 99 6.18 -19.11 -1.09
N VAL A 100 6.79 -19.80 -2.06
CA VAL A 100 7.37 -21.15 -1.88
C VAL A 100 8.64 -21.06 -1.06
N GLU A 101 9.58 -20.21 -1.47
CA GLU A 101 10.90 -20.09 -0.82
C GLU A 101 10.83 -19.57 0.63
N LEU A 102 9.80 -18.80 0.95
CA LEU A 102 9.61 -18.21 2.27
C LEU A 102 8.46 -18.85 3.06
N GLU A 103 7.86 -19.94 2.56
CA GLU A 103 6.72 -20.62 3.19
C GLU A 103 5.65 -19.64 3.69
N SER A 104 5.12 -18.82 2.76
CA SER A 104 4.19 -17.76 3.08
C SER A 104 2.91 -17.84 2.27
N SER A 105 1.79 -17.45 2.88
CA SER A 105 0.51 -17.45 2.19
C SER A 105 0.35 -16.23 1.29
N THR A 106 -0.20 -16.46 0.10
CA THR A 106 -0.68 -15.41 -0.79
C THR A 106 -2.10 -14.95 -0.45
N SER A 107 -2.75 -15.50 0.58
CA SER A 107 -4.16 -15.20 0.89
C SER A 107 -4.41 -13.72 1.26
N TYR A 108 -3.37 -13.03 1.75
CA TYR A 108 -3.40 -11.64 2.17
C TYR A 108 -2.23 -10.86 1.56
N ILE A 109 -2.25 -10.69 0.23
CA ILE A 109 -1.24 -9.91 -0.50
C ILE A 109 -1.91 -8.82 -1.32
N GLY A 110 -1.10 -7.84 -1.70
CA GLY A 110 -1.51 -6.70 -2.48
C GLY A 110 -0.31 -6.09 -3.18
N PHE A 111 -0.51 -4.94 -3.81
CA PHE A 111 0.54 -4.18 -4.47
C PHE A 111 0.28 -2.68 -4.33
N ARG A 112 1.25 -1.89 -4.80
CA ARG A 112 1.23 -0.43 -4.85
C ARG A 112 1.08 -0.01 -6.30
N ASP A 113 0.02 0.68 -6.69
CA ASP A 113 -0.14 1.09 -8.10
C ASP A 113 -0.41 2.59 -8.22
N ASP A 114 0.53 3.38 -7.71
CA ASP A 114 0.40 4.84 -7.59
C ASP A 114 0.16 5.55 -8.93
N LEU A 115 0.70 5.06 -10.04
CA LEU A 115 0.42 5.66 -11.35
C LEU A 115 -1.02 5.41 -11.81
N ALA A 116 -1.70 4.37 -11.32
CA ALA A 116 -3.11 4.14 -11.62
C ALA A 116 -4.02 5.22 -11.03
N ALA A 117 -3.59 5.93 -9.98
CA ALA A 117 -4.34 7.06 -9.39
C ALA A 117 -4.59 8.20 -10.40
N TYR A 118 -3.74 8.35 -11.42
CA TYR A 118 -3.87 9.39 -12.45
C TYR A 118 -4.86 9.02 -13.56
N LEU A 119 -5.38 7.79 -13.56
CA LEU A 119 -6.33 7.35 -14.57
C LEU A 119 -7.74 7.84 -14.23
N SER A 120 -8.50 8.23 -15.26
CA SER A 120 -9.95 8.38 -15.11
C SER A 120 -10.59 7.02 -14.84
N PRO A 121 -11.82 6.93 -14.28
CA PRO A 121 -12.47 5.65 -14.05
C PRO A 121 -12.63 4.81 -15.33
N LYS A 122 -12.81 5.46 -16.49
CA LYS A 122 -12.86 4.78 -17.79
C LYS A 122 -11.52 4.15 -18.15
N LEU A 123 -10.41 4.87 -17.96
CA LEU A 123 -9.08 4.35 -18.26
C LEU A 123 -8.64 3.30 -17.23
N TYR A 124 -9.01 3.47 -15.97
CA TYR A 124 -8.73 2.50 -14.91
C TYR A 124 -9.39 1.14 -15.23
N ARG A 125 -10.68 1.13 -15.60
CA ARG A 125 -11.36 -0.11 -16.04
C ARG A 125 -10.71 -0.77 -17.24
N LYS A 126 -10.13 0.04 -18.14
CA LYS A 126 -9.48 -0.48 -19.34
C LYS A 126 -8.10 -1.04 -19.04
N PHE A 127 -7.27 -0.32 -18.30
CA PHE A 127 -5.83 -0.61 -18.22
C PHE A 127 -5.34 -1.08 -16.85
N ALA A 128 -6.06 -0.86 -15.76
CA ALA A 128 -5.63 -1.28 -14.43
C ALA A 128 -6.43 -2.49 -13.94
N LEU A 129 -7.75 -2.33 -13.81
CA LEU A 129 -8.65 -3.31 -13.22
C LEU A 129 -8.49 -4.74 -13.77
N PRO A 130 -8.41 -5.00 -15.10
CA PRO A 130 -8.33 -6.37 -15.60
C PRO A 130 -7.09 -7.12 -15.09
N TYR A 131 -5.95 -6.42 -15.03
CA TYR A 131 -4.67 -6.98 -14.61
C TYR A 131 -4.57 -7.10 -13.09
N HIS A 132 -5.21 -6.19 -12.35
CA HIS A 132 -5.33 -6.29 -10.90
C HIS A 132 -6.17 -7.52 -10.52
N LEU A 133 -7.31 -7.72 -11.18
CA LEU A 133 -8.17 -8.88 -10.98
C LEU A 133 -7.45 -10.19 -11.34
N GLU A 134 -6.73 -10.21 -12.47
CA GLU A 134 -5.93 -11.36 -12.89
C GLU A 134 -4.85 -11.71 -11.85
N TYR A 135 -4.13 -10.72 -11.32
CA TYR A 135 -3.16 -10.90 -10.24
C TYR A 135 -3.81 -11.53 -9.00
N PHE A 136 -4.95 -10.99 -8.55
CA PHE A 136 -5.64 -11.52 -7.37
C PHE A 136 -6.17 -12.93 -7.60
N GLU A 137 -6.69 -13.22 -8.80
CA GLU A 137 -7.22 -14.53 -9.16
C GLU A 137 -6.11 -15.59 -9.24
N LYS A 138 -5.05 -15.33 -10.02
CA LYS A 138 -3.95 -16.29 -10.25
C LYS A 138 -3.11 -16.58 -9.01
N LEU A 139 -3.13 -15.70 -8.00
CA LEU A 139 -2.48 -15.89 -6.71
C LEU A 139 -3.45 -16.34 -5.61
N HIS A 140 -4.72 -16.59 -5.95
CA HIS A 140 -5.78 -17.02 -5.02
C HIS A 140 -5.92 -16.10 -3.80
N VAL A 141 -5.82 -14.79 -4.02
CA VAL A 141 -5.89 -13.78 -2.98
C VAL A 141 -7.32 -13.69 -2.46
N LYS A 142 -7.48 -13.91 -1.15
CA LYS A 142 -8.79 -13.89 -0.49
C LYS A 142 -9.18 -12.50 -0.04
N ARG A 143 -8.19 -11.70 0.38
CA ARG A 143 -8.38 -10.35 0.90
C ARG A 143 -7.48 -9.39 0.15
N ARG A 144 -8.09 -8.53 -0.67
CA ARG A 144 -7.39 -7.66 -1.61
C ARG A 144 -6.88 -6.42 -0.90
N ARG A 145 -5.57 -6.19 -0.98
CA ARG A 145 -4.92 -4.97 -0.52
C ARG A 145 -4.43 -4.17 -1.74
N LEU A 146 -4.72 -2.88 -1.76
CA LEU A 146 -4.21 -1.97 -2.78
C LEU A 146 -3.69 -0.71 -2.11
N HIS A 147 -2.48 -0.28 -2.46
CA HIS A 147 -1.94 1.00 -2.02
C HIS A 147 -1.95 1.99 -3.18
N MET A 148 -2.45 3.20 -2.91
CA MET A 148 -2.34 4.37 -3.79
C MET A 148 -2.26 5.65 -2.95
N CYS A 149 -1.11 6.35 -3.02
CA CYS A 149 -0.84 7.56 -2.24
C CYS A 149 -1.17 8.89 -2.96
N GLY A 150 -1.77 8.83 -4.16
CA GLY A 150 -2.25 10.01 -4.88
C GLY A 150 -3.62 10.52 -4.43
N LYS A 151 -4.13 11.57 -5.07
CA LYS A 151 -5.53 11.99 -4.94
C LYS A 151 -6.43 11.04 -5.74
N ILE A 152 -7.22 10.22 -5.04
CA ILE A 152 -8.01 9.13 -5.66
C ILE A 152 -9.53 9.34 -5.56
N ASP A 153 -9.99 10.53 -5.22
CA ASP A 153 -11.42 10.86 -5.03
C ASP A 153 -12.34 10.30 -6.13
N HIS A 154 -11.90 10.39 -7.39
CA HIS A 154 -12.64 9.94 -8.57
C HIS A 154 -12.66 8.42 -8.75
N LEU A 155 -11.77 7.67 -8.09
CA LEU A 155 -11.69 6.21 -8.15
C LEU A 155 -12.36 5.54 -6.95
N ILE A 156 -12.55 6.24 -5.83
CA ILE A 156 -13.06 5.64 -4.57
C ILE A 156 -14.26 4.68 -4.78
N PRO A 157 -15.34 5.04 -5.50
CA PRO A 157 -16.45 4.11 -5.72
C PRO A 157 -16.03 2.84 -6.48
N LEU A 158 -15.21 2.99 -7.53
CA LEU A 158 -14.71 1.88 -8.34
C LEU A 158 -13.85 0.93 -7.51
N LEU A 159 -12.99 1.45 -6.64
CA LEU A 159 -12.10 0.64 -5.79
C LEU A 159 -12.88 -0.23 -4.81
N VAL A 160 -14.06 0.22 -4.38
CA VAL A 160 -14.94 -0.56 -3.51
C VAL A 160 -15.81 -1.53 -4.31
N GLU A 161 -16.44 -1.05 -5.38
CA GLU A 161 -17.50 -1.78 -6.08
C GLU A 161 -16.98 -2.78 -7.12
N GLU A 162 -15.84 -2.48 -7.76
CA GLU A 162 -15.31 -3.26 -8.89
C GLU A 162 -14.00 -3.94 -8.53
N GLU A 163 -13.05 -3.19 -7.96
CA GLU A 163 -11.78 -3.74 -7.48
C GLU A 163 -11.97 -4.61 -6.22
N ASN A 164 -13.03 -4.32 -5.44
CA ASN A 164 -13.40 -5.02 -4.22
C ASN A 164 -12.23 -5.13 -3.23
N ILE A 165 -11.56 -4.00 -2.98
CA ILE A 165 -10.45 -3.95 -2.01
C ILE A 165 -10.98 -4.04 -0.57
N GLU A 166 -10.25 -4.75 0.28
CA GLU A 166 -10.52 -4.84 1.72
C GLU A 166 -9.55 -4.00 2.55
N MET A 167 -8.43 -3.58 1.96
CA MET A 167 -7.47 -2.70 2.62
C MET A 167 -6.90 -1.68 1.64
N LEU A 168 -6.93 -0.41 2.06
CA LEU A 168 -6.30 0.72 1.40
C LEU A 168 -5.28 1.36 2.38
N PRO A 169 -4.08 0.79 2.51
CA PRO A 169 -3.06 1.35 3.38
C PRO A 169 -2.30 2.46 2.68
N GLY A 170 -2.04 3.56 3.37
CA GLY A 170 -1.29 4.70 2.85
C GLY A 170 -2.02 5.48 1.77
N PHE A 171 -3.32 5.75 1.93
CA PHE A 171 -4.00 6.68 1.00
C PHE A 171 -3.39 8.08 1.10
N GLY A 172 -3.37 8.82 -0.01
CA GLY A 172 -2.74 10.13 -0.06
C GLY A 172 -3.47 11.19 0.76
N TYR A 173 -2.74 12.09 1.41
CA TYR A 173 -3.32 13.21 2.20
C TYR A 173 -4.26 14.13 1.41
N GLN A 174 -4.20 14.09 0.08
CA GLN A 174 -5.04 14.88 -0.84
C GLN A 174 -6.43 14.26 -1.08
N THR A 175 -6.63 13.03 -0.63
CA THR A 175 -7.88 12.29 -0.77
C THR A 175 -8.90 12.79 0.24
N SER A 176 -10.13 13.03 -0.21
CA SER A 176 -11.22 13.53 0.64
C SER A 176 -11.61 12.51 1.70
N VAL A 177 -11.54 12.95 2.96
CA VAL A 177 -11.95 12.14 4.13
C VAL A 177 -13.44 11.84 4.08
N GLU A 178 -14.24 12.76 3.57
CA GLU A 178 -15.69 12.65 3.46
C GLU A 178 -16.08 11.59 2.42
N LEU A 179 -15.32 11.47 1.32
CA LEU A 179 -15.51 10.39 0.35
C LEU A 179 -15.07 9.05 0.93
N LEU A 180 -13.94 9.00 1.66
CA LEU A 180 -13.51 7.79 2.35
C LEU A 180 -14.55 7.34 3.38
N GLU A 181 -15.08 8.26 4.20
CA GLU A 181 -16.15 8.00 5.16
C GLU A 181 -17.41 7.46 4.46
N LYS A 182 -17.86 8.15 3.41
CA LYS A 182 -19.09 7.80 2.69
C LYS A 182 -19.03 6.42 2.03
N TYR A 183 -17.90 6.08 1.39
CA TYR A 183 -17.82 4.89 0.53
C TYR A 183 -17.08 3.72 1.16
N MET A 184 -16.04 3.97 1.98
CA MET A 184 -15.08 2.96 2.42
C MET A 184 -15.13 2.65 3.93
N ALA A 185 -15.48 3.62 4.78
CA ALA A 185 -15.45 3.41 6.24
C ALA A 185 -16.37 2.25 6.67
N GLY A 186 -15.84 1.38 7.53
CA GLY A 186 -16.51 0.15 7.98
C GLY A 186 -16.57 -0.99 6.95
N LYS A 187 -16.11 -0.77 5.72
CA LYS A 187 -16.03 -1.78 4.65
C LYS A 187 -14.59 -2.13 4.27
N VAL A 188 -13.71 -1.13 4.27
CA VAL A 188 -12.30 -1.22 3.90
C VAL A 188 -11.46 -0.82 5.10
N ILE A 189 -10.38 -1.55 5.36
CA ILE A 189 -9.37 -1.14 6.33
C ILE A 189 -8.56 0.00 5.72
N LEU A 190 -8.66 1.17 6.33
CA LEU A 190 -8.03 2.41 5.86
C LEU A 190 -6.79 2.71 6.68
N ALA A 191 -5.67 3.06 6.03
CA ALA A 191 -4.55 3.69 6.71
C ALA A 191 -4.10 4.94 5.96
N GLY A 192 -3.87 6.02 6.68
CA GLY A 192 -3.45 7.31 6.11
C GLY A 192 -3.75 8.45 7.07
N GLY A 193 -3.41 9.68 6.67
CA GLY A 193 -3.64 10.83 7.51
C GLY A 193 -2.97 12.12 7.02
N PRO A 194 -2.43 12.94 7.93
CA PRO A 194 -2.01 14.32 7.63
C PRO A 194 -0.90 14.40 6.58
N ASN A 195 -0.82 15.53 5.88
CA ASN A 195 0.25 15.82 4.92
C ASN A 195 1.64 15.52 5.53
N PRO A 196 2.46 14.67 4.89
CA PRO A 196 3.76 14.27 5.42
C PRO A 196 4.77 15.43 5.52
N MET A 197 4.58 16.53 4.77
CA MET A 197 5.45 17.70 4.89
C MET A 197 5.32 18.42 6.25
N LEU A 198 4.22 18.22 6.98
CA LEU A 198 4.03 18.83 8.29
C LEU A 198 5.05 18.33 9.33
N PHE A 199 5.59 17.11 9.15
CA PHE A 199 6.60 16.54 10.04
C PHE A 199 7.98 17.18 9.84
N GLU A 200 8.32 17.56 8.61
CA GLU A 200 9.54 18.33 8.31
C GLU A 200 9.43 19.77 8.81
N LEU A 201 8.26 20.38 8.62
CA LEU A 201 7.99 21.74 9.08
C LEU A 201 7.74 21.86 10.59
N CYS A 202 7.69 20.73 11.30
CA CYS A 202 7.40 20.65 12.74
C CYS A 202 6.07 21.35 13.14
N GLU A 203 5.07 21.35 12.26
CA GLU A 203 3.78 22.02 12.48
C GLU A 203 2.84 21.15 13.34
N ASN A 204 3.26 20.88 14.57
CA ASN A 204 2.61 19.93 15.49
C ASN A 204 1.12 20.23 15.74
N GLU A 205 0.73 21.51 15.84
CA GLU A 205 -0.67 21.90 15.98
C GLU A 205 -1.53 21.46 14.79
N ARG A 206 -0.97 21.55 13.56
CA ARG A 206 -1.66 21.11 12.34
C ARG A 206 -1.68 19.59 12.25
N ILE A 207 -0.60 18.92 12.63
CA ILE A 207 -0.57 17.45 12.76
C ILE A 207 -1.71 17.01 13.67
N GLU A 208 -1.84 17.59 14.87
CA GLU A 208 -2.93 17.26 15.79
C GLU A 208 -4.30 17.52 15.18
N ALA A 209 -4.52 18.71 14.62
CA ALA A 209 -5.81 19.10 14.04
C ALA A 209 -6.25 18.12 12.95
N TYR A 210 -5.36 17.77 12.02
CA TYR A 210 -5.66 16.82 10.95
C TYR A 210 -5.81 15.39 11.49
N SER A 211 -4.92 14.91 12.36
CA SER A 211 -5.05 13.57 12.96
C SER A 211 -6.39 13.41 13.67
N ARG A 212 -6.82 14.40 14.45
CA ARG A 212 -8.15 14.40 15.11
C ARG A 212 -9.29 14.47 14.08
N TYR A 213 -9.10 15.19 12.98
CA TYR A 213 -10.06 15.23 11.88
C TYR A 213 -10.27 13.85 11.26
N TYR A 214 -9.20 13.13 10.91
CA TYR A 214 -9.31 11.77 10.37
C TYR A 214 -9.92 10.80 11.38
N ILE A 215 -9.46 10.84 12.65
CA ILE A 215 -10.02 10.00 13.71
C ILE A 215 -11.53 10.23 13.84
N LYS A 216 -11.98 11.48 13.86
CA LYS A 216 -13.40 11.82 14.01
C LYS A 216 -14.28 11.20 12.93
N HIS A 217 -13.83 11.18 11.68
CA HIS A 217 -14.65 10.71 10.54
C HIS A 217 -14.50 9.20 10.30
N LEU A 218 -13.29 8.65 10.46
CA LEU A 218 -13.02 7.27 10.06
C LEU A 218 -13.07 6.27 11.23
N ALA A 219 -12.67 6.67 12.43
CA ALA A 219 -12.64 5.76 13.58
C ALA A 219 -14.02 5.23 14.03
N PRO A 220 -15.14 6.00 14.00
CA PRO A 220 -16.43 5.50 14.47
C PRO A 220 -16.92 4.20 13.81
N TYR A 221 -16.44 3.90 12.61
CA TYR A 221 -16.83 2.74 11.83
C TYR A 221 -15.95 1.50 12.06
N GLY A 222 -14.83 1.63 12.78
CA GLY A 222 -13.82 0.58 12.87
C GLY A 222 -12.91 0.52 11.63
N GLY A 223 -11.74 -0.12 11.76
CA GLY A 223 -10.86 -0.40 10.63
C GLY A 223 -10.04 0.78 10.11
N TYR A 224 -9.83 1.82 10.91
CA TYR A 224 -8.95 2.94 10.56
C TYR A 224 -7.63 2.92 11.35
N LEU A 225 -6.51 3.06 10.64
CA LEU A 225 -5.18 3.20 11.22
C LEU A 225 -4.67 4.62 10.92
N LEU A 226 -4.49 5.43 11.97
CA LEU A 226 -3.82 6.72 11.80
C LEU A 226 -2.38 6.47 11.36
N GLN A 227 -2.04 7.03 10.21
CA GLN A 227 -0.71 7.01 9.60
C GLN A 227 -0.43 8.42 9.05
N ASP A 228 0.81 8.72 8.67
CA ASP A 228 1.09 9.84 7.80
C ASP A 228 0.33 9.73 6.46
N GLY A 229 0.17 10.85 5.78
CA GLY A 229 -0.40 10.96 4.43
C GLY A 229 0.45 10.37 3.30
N PHE A 230 1.35 9.45 3.68
CA PHE A 230 2.33 8.68 2.93
C PHE A 230 3.63 9.41 2.55
N ASN A 231 4.77 8.72 2.73
CA ASN A 231 6.15 9.18 2.45
C ASN A 231 6.63 10.36 3.31
N ILE A 232 6.82 10.12 4.62
CA ILE A 232 7.52 11.06 5.53
C ILE A 232 8.87 11.50 4.92
N PRO A 233 9.13 12.81 4.78
CA PRO A 233 10.40 13.32 4.29
C PRO A 233 11.58 12.88 5.17
N PRO A 234 12.75 12.54 4.59
CA PRO A 234 13.94 12.15 5.36
C PRO A 234 14.42 13.20 6.37
N ALA A 235 14.11 14.48 6.13
CA ALA A 235 14.48 15.59 7.01
C ALA A 235 13.49 15.82 8.18
N SER A 236 12.46 14.99 8.32
CA SER A 236 11.44 15.14 9.36
C SER A 236 12.01 14.95 10.77
N ASP A 237 11.50 15.75 11.73
CA ASP A 237 11.86 15.60 13.13
C ASP A 237 11.20 14.35 13.75
N PRO A 238 11.99 13.38 14.27
CA PRO A 238 11.44 12.22 14.98
C PRO A 238 10.51 12.59 16.15
N ALA A 239 10.67 13.76 16.77
CA ALA A 239 9.78 14.22 17.83
C ALA A 239 8.39 14.59 17.29
N SER A 240 8.30 15.18 16.09
CA SER A 240 7.03 15.43 15.40
C SER A 240 6.34 14.12 14.97
N ILE A 241 7.09 13.12 14.53
CA ILE A 241 6.53 11.79 14.24
C ILE A 241 5.97 11.16 15.53
N SER A 242 6.74 11.22 16.61
CA SER A 242 6.34 10.74 17.94
C SER A 242 5.11 11.48 18.48
N HIS A 243 4.96 12.77 18.16
CA HIS A 243 3.81 13.56 18.55
C HIS A 243 2.50 12.99 17.97
N MET A 244 2.48 12.60 16.69
CA MET A 244 1.33 11.92 16.08
C MET A 244 1.00 10.59 16.77
N SER A 245 2.01 9.81 17.16
CA SER A 245 1.79 8.57 17.93
C SER A 245 1.08 8.87 19.26
N ARG A 246 1.49 9.92 19.99
CA ARG A 246 0.82 10.34 21.23
C ARG A 246 -0.64 10.74 21.00
N ILE A 247 -0.93 11.45 19.90
CA ILE A 247 -2.30 11.81 19.50
C ILE A 247 -3.13 10.54 19.27
N ALA A 248 -2.58 9.51 18.61
CA ALA A 248 -3.26 8.23 18.44
C ALA A 248 -3.57 7.57 19.80
N TYR A 249 -2.66 7.58 20.77
CA TYR A 249 -2.92 7.05 22.11
C TYR A 249 -4.01 7.82 22.87
N THR A 250 -4.03 9.15 22.73
CA THR A 250 -4.98 10.02 23.44
C THR A 250 -6.38 9.95 22.83
N TYR A 251 -6.49 10.00 21.50
CA TYR A 251 -7.76 10.18 20.79
C TYR A 251 -8.22 8.95 20.00
N GLY A 252 -7.32 8.02 19.66
CA GLY A 252 -7.59 6.87 18.77
C GLY A 252 -8.35 5.72 19.40
N ARG A 253 -9.13 5.97 20.46
CA ARG A 253 -9.98 4.93 21.06
C ARG A 253 -11.23 4.75 20.22
N TYR A 254 -11.44 3.54 19.75
CA TYR A 254 -12.70 3.17 19.12
C TYR A 254 -13.86 3.32 20.11
N PRO A 255 -15.04 3.80 19.67
CA PRO A 255 -16.25 3.71 20.48
C PRO A 255 -16.45 2.25 20.89
N GLN A 256 -16.59 1.98 22.18
CA GLN A 256 -16.95 0.64 22.62
C GLN A 256 -18.26 0.24 21.93
N LYS A 257 -18.29 -0.92 21.27
CA LYS A 257 -19.55 -1.47 20.74
C LYS A 257 -20.55 -1.47 21.89
N ARG A 258 -21.63 -0.67 21.79
CA ARG A 258 -22.82 -0.93 22.61
C ARG A 258 -23.25 -2.35 22.25
N MET A 259 -23.05 -3.30 23.16
CA MET A 259 -23.71 -4.58 23.04
C MET A 259 -25.21 -4.29 23.02
N GLY A 260 -25.81 -4.35 21.83
CA GLY A 260 -27.26 -4.31 21.71
C GLY A 260 -27.79 -5.49 22.52
N ILE A 261 -28.55 -5.18 23.56
CA ILE A 261 -29.40 -6.16 24.24
C ILE A 261 -30.35 -6.66 23.16
N ILE A 262 -30.23 -7.94 22.83
CA ILE A 262 -31.18 -8.67 21.98
C ILE A 262 -32.50 -8.81 22.74
#